data_AF-A0A132CEF1-F1
#
_entry.id   AF-A0A132CEF1-F1
#
_cell.length_a   1.000
_cell.length_b   1.000
_cell.length_c   1.000
_cell.angle_alpha   90.00
_cell.angle_beta   90.00
_cell.angle_gamma   90.00
#
_symmetry.space_group_name_H-M   'P 1'
#
loop_
_entity.id
_entity.type
_entity.pdbx_description
1 polymer ?
#
loop_
_entity_poly.entity_id
_entity_poly.type
_entity_poly.pdbx_seq_one_letter_code
_entity_poly.pdbx_strand_id
1 'polypeptide(L)'
;MSTAQLKQVATGKKDNPVASFSSFLDKFKPQMALALPKHLTADRMARLAVTAFSSTPKLQECEPKTIVAGIMTAATLGLEIGVDGLLMAA
;
A
#
# COMPACT_ATOMS: atom_id res chain seq x y z
N MET A 1 -20.67 2.69 31.02
CA MET A 1 -19.45 2.33 30.26
C MET A 1 -19.47 0.83 30.03
N SER A 2 -19.73 0.38 28.81
CA SER A 2 -20.05 -1.03 28.53
C SER A 2 -18.79 -1.90 28.45
N THR A 3 -18.86 -3.12 28.97
CA THR A 3 -17.79 -4.13 28.99
C THR A 3 -17.27 -4.49 27.58
N ALA A 4 -18.02 -4.16 26.53
CA ALA A 4 -17.58 -4.26 25.14
C ALA A 4 -16.36 -3.37 24.81
N GLN A 5 -16.25 -2.19 25.41
CA GLN A 5 -15.14 -1.26 25.15
C GLN A 5 -13.82 -1.73 25.79
N LEU A 6 -13.88 -2.40 26.95
CA LEU A 6 -12.71 -2.94 27.63
C LEU A 6 -12.07 -4.10 26.85
N LYS A 7 -12.88 -4.93 26.18
CA LYS A 7 -12.36 -6.01 25.33
C LYS A 7 -11.62 -5.47 24.11
N GLN A 8 -12.06 -4.33 23.58
CA GLN A 8 -11.45 -3.68 22.41
C GLN A 8 -10.08 -3.06 22.72
N VAL A 9 -9.86 -2.65 23.98
CA VAL A 9 -8.56 -2.16 24.47
C VAL A 9 -7.61 -3.31 24.84
N ALA A 10 -8.14 -4.45 25.32
CA ALA A 10 -7.36 -5.63 25.66
C ALA A 10 -6.92 -6.46 24.44
N THR A 11 -7.72 -6.48 23.37
CA THR A 11 -7.25 -6.94 22.06
C THR A 11 -6.47 -5.82 21.43
N GLY A 12 -5.16 -5.76 21.69
CA GLY A 12 -4.24 -4.87 21.03
C GLY A 12 -4.29 -5.08 19.51
N LYS A 13 -5.24 -4.44 18.84
CA LYS A 13 -5.31 -4.33 17.40
C LYS A 13 -4.18 -3.37 17.00
N LYS A 14 -2.95 -3.87 17.07
CA LYS A 14 -1.85 -3.36 16.27
C LYS A 14 -2.32 -3.61 14.85
N ASP A 15 -2.96 -2.61 14.23
CA ASP A 15 -3.41 -2.72 12.86
C ASP A 15 -2.23 -3.23 12.04
N ASN A 16 -2.39 -4.41 11.45
CA ASN A 16 -1.35 -5.05 10.67
C ASN A 16 -0.87 -4.02 9.64
N PRO A 17 0.41 -3.61 9.61
CA PRO A 17 0.87 -2.52 8.75
C PRO A 17 0.50 -2.76 7.28
N VAL A 18 0.47 -4.04 6.87
CA VAL A 18 0.02 -4.47 5.55
C VAL A 18 -1.46 -4.21 5.31
N ALA A 19 -2.31 -4.45 6.31
CA ALA A 19 -3.75 -4.17 6.22
C ALA A 19 -4.05 -2.66 6.19
N SER A 20 -3.33 -1.88 6.99
CA SER A 20 -3.41 -0.41 6.97
C SER A 20 -2.98 0.14 5.61
N PHE A 21 -1.88 -0.36 5.06
CA PHE A 21 -1.37 0.02 3.75
C PHE A 21 -2.31 -0.38 2.61
N SER A 22 -2.88 -1.59 2.65
CA SER A 22 -3.89 -2.04 1.68
C SER A 22 -5.12 -1.13 1.68
N SER A 23 -5.66 -0.81 2.86
CA SER A 23 -6.81 0.09 2.97
C SER A 23 -6.48 1.51 2.51
N PHE A 24 -5.24 1.96 2.70
CA PHE A 24 -4.77 3.23 2.17
C PHE A 24 -4.74 3.20 0.64
N LEU A 25 -4.12 2.20 0.02
CA LEU A 25 -4.07 2.05 -1.43
C LEU A 25 -5.45 1.96 -2.07
N ASP A 26 -6.39 1.26 -1.44
CA ASP A 26 -7.78 1.18 -1.93
C ASP A 26 -8.44 2.56 -2.07
N LYS A 27 -8.14 3.50 -1.16
CA LYS A 27 -8.62 4.89 -1.25
C LYS A 27 -7.93 5.69 -2.35
N PHE A 28 -6.68 5.33 -2.70
CA PHE A 28 -5.89 5.99 -3.75
C PHE A 28 -6.09 5.39 -5.14
N LYS A 29 -6.70 4.20 -5.28
CA LYS A 29 -7.06 3.58 -6.57
C LYS A 29 -7.68 4.53 -7.59
N PRO A 30 -8.68 5.38 -7.28
CA PRO A 30 -9.26 6.29 -8.27
C PRO A 30 -8.24 7.31 -8.80
N GLN A 31 -7.36 7.83 -7.94
CA GLN A 31 -6.30 8.76 -8.38
C GLN A 31 -5.23 8.03 -9.19
N MET A 32 -4.87 6.82 -8.77
CA MET A 32 -3.91 5.96 -9.48
C MET A 32 -4.42 5.60 -10.87
N ALA A 33 -5.72 5.32 -11.02
CA ALA A 33 -6.33 5.01 -12.31
C ALA A 33 -6.26 6.19 -13.31
N LEU A 34 -6.25 7.44 -12.83
CA LEU A 34 -6.06 8.62 -13.68
C LEU A 34 -4.60 8.79 -14.14
N ALA A 35 -3.65 8.30 -13.34
CA ALA A 35 -2.22 8.39 -13.61
C ALA A 35 -1.70 7.21 -14.45
N LEU A 36 -2.39 6.07 -14.45
CA LEU A 36 -1.97 4.85 -15.12
C LEU A 36 -2.29 4.85 -16.62
N PRO A 37 -1.42 4.28 -17.47
CA PRO A 37 -1.72 4.07 -18.87
C PRO A 37 -2.79 2.99 -19.07
N LYS A 38 -3.49 3.02 -20.21
CA LYS A 38 -4.72 2.23 -20.48
C LYS A 38 -4.60 0.70 -20.29
N HIS A 39 -3.39 0.16 -20.39
CA HIS A 39 -3.09 -1.27 -20.29
C HIS A 39 -2.75 -1.72 -18.86
N LEU A 40 -2.63 -0.78 -17.91
CA LEU A 40 -2.32 -1.04 -16.52
C LEU A 40 -3.51 -0.65 -15.63
N THR A 41 -3.99 -1.60 -14.82
CA THR A 41 -5.13 -1.34 -13.93
C THR A 41 -4.64 -0.94 -12.53
N ALA A 42 -5.34 0.01 -11.92
CA ALA A 42 -5.07 0.44 -10.54
C ALA A 42 -5.19 -0.73 -9.53
N ASP A 43 -6.06 -1.69 -9.81
CA ASP A 43 -6.20 -2.87 -8.96
C ASP A 43 -4.98 -3.79 -9.01
N ARG A 44 -4.43 -4.01 -10.21
CA ARG A 44 -3.19 -4.78 -10.38
C ARG A 44 -2.02 -4.09 -9.68
N MET A 45 -1.89 -2.77 -9.85
CA MET A 45 -0.85 -1.98 -9.18
C MET A 45 -0.98 -2.01 -7.66
N ALA A 46 -2.21 -1.88 -7.12
CA ALA A 46 -2.45 -1.97 -5.69
C ALA A 46 -2.07 -3.35 -5.11
N ARG A 47 -2.43 -4.45 -5.81
CA ARG A 47 -2.03 -5.81 -5.37
C ARG A 47 -0.51 -5.97 -5.35
N LEU A 48 0.16 -5.56 -6.43
CA LEU A 48 1.62 -5.66 -6.53
C LEU A 48 2.32 -4.84 -5.44
N ALA A 49 1.80 -3.64 -5.14
CA ALA A 49 2.29 -2.82 -4.05
C ALA A 49 2.10 -3.48 -2.67
N VAL A 50 0.92 -4.07 -2.39
CA VAL A 50 0.66 -4.79 -1.15
C VAL A 50 1.58 -6.00 -1.01
N THR A 51 1.79 -6.77 -2.09
CA THR A 51 2.72 -7.89 -2.11
C THR A 51 4.15 -7.42 -1.83
N ALA A 52 4.63 -6.37 -2.51
CA ALA A 52 5.96 -5.82 -2.29
C ALA A 52 6.16 -5.34 -0.84
N PHE A 53 5.16 -4.64 -0.29
CA PHE A 53 5.14 -4.16 1.10
C PHE A 53 5.12 -5.32 2.11
N SER A 54 4.38 -6.40 1.82
CA SER A 54 4.34 -7.59 2.68
C SER A 54 5.63 -8.41 2.61
N SER A 55 6.29 -8.46 1.45
CA SER A 55 7.51 -9.24 1.23
C SER A 55 8.79 -8.51 1.63
N THR A 56 8.74 -7.18 1.83
CA THR A 56 9.91 -6.36 2.15
C THR A 56 9.74 -5.69 3.53
N PRO A 57 10.27 -6.27 4.62
CA PRO A 57 10.12 -5.73 5.97
C PRO A 57 10.62 -4.29 6.11
N LYS A 58 11.68 -3.92 5.39
CA LYS A 58 12.21 -2.55 5.38
C LYS A 58 11.21 -1.51 4.86
N LEU A 59 10.33 -1.89 3.93
CA LEU A 59 9.26 -0.98 3.47
C LEU A 59 8.22 -0.73 4.56
N GLN A 60 8.06 -1.66 5.50
CA GLN A 60 7.12 -1.49 6.62
C GLN A 60 7.66 -0.50 7.67
N GLU A 61 8.96 -0.19 7.62
CA GLU A 61 9.61 0.82 8.45
C GLU A 61 9.52 2.22 7.82
N CYS A 62 9.33 2.31 6.49
CA CYS A 62 9.21 3.58 5.77
C CYS A 62 7.80 4.20 5.95
N GLU A 63 7.72 5.54 5.82
CA GLU A 63 6.42 6.21 5.86
C GLU A 63 5.56 5.80 4.65
N PRO A 64 4.30 5.36 4.85
CA PRO A 64 3.43 4.90 3.76
C PRO A 64 3.23 5.91 2.62
N LYS A 65 3.32 7.22 2.93
CA LYS A 65 3.22 8.29 1.94
C LYS A 65 4.34 8.25 0.92
N THR A 66 5.58 7.99 1.35
CA THR A 66 6.75 7.92 0.47
C THR A 66 6.63 6.76 -0.51
N ILE A 67 6.15 5.62 -0.02
CA ILE A 67 5.89 4.42 -0.82
C ILE A 67 4.84 4.72 -1.90
N VAL A 68 3.73 5.38 -1.52
CA VAL A 68 2.65 5.74 -2.44
C VAL A 68 3.11 6.76 -3.48
N ALA A 69 3.96 7.73 -3.11
CA ALA A 69 4.54 8.68 -4.06
C ALA A 69 5.43 7.97 -5.10
N GLY A 70 6.24 6.99 -4.68
CA GLY A 70 7.00 6.14 -5.59
C GLY A 70 6.11 5.32 -6.52
N ILE A 71 5.04 4.73 -5.98
CA ILE A 71 4.02 3.97 -6.76
C ILE A 71 3.34 4.86 -7.79
N MET A 72 2.94 6.09 -7.41
CA MET A 72 2.34 7.06 -8.33
C MET A 72 3.31 7.45 -9.45
N THR A 73 4.58 7.66 -9.12
CA THR A 73 5.61 7.97 -10.12
C THR A 73 5.81 6.82 -11.09
N ALA A 74 5.94 5.59 -10.57
CA ALA A 74 6.00 4.38 -11.38
C ALA A 74 4.77 4.21 -12.28
N ALA A 75 3.58 4.48 -11.73
CA ALA A 75 2.31 4.43 -12.44
C ALA A 75 2.27 5.41 -13.62
N THR A 76 2.72 6.65 -13.44
CA THR A 76 2.79 7.65 -14.52
C THR A 76 3.77 7.25 -15.63
N LEU A 77 4.81 6.49 -15.30
CA LEU A 77 5.80 5.98 -16.26
C LEU A 77 5.36 4.66 -16.91
N GLY A 78 4.24 4.07 -16.48
CA GLY A 78 3.78 2.75 -16.94
C GLY A 78 4.63 1.58 -16.45
N LEU A 79 5.40 1.76 -15.38
CA LEU A 79 6.25 0.73 -14.79
C LEU A 79 5.46 -0.15 -13.83
N GLU A 80 5.59 -1.46 -14.00
CA GLU A 80 4.95 -2.46 -13.14
C GLU A 80 5.75 -2.64 -11.85
N ILE A 81 5.05 -2.68 -10.72
CA ILE A 81 5.67 -2.88 -9.41
C ILE A 81 5.95 -4.37 -9.22
N GLY A 82 7.18 -4.74 -8.84
CA GLY A 82 7.48 -6.09 -8.36
C GLY A 82 8.15 -7.06 -9.33
N VAL A 83 8.49 -6.64 -10.56
CA VAL A 83 9.30 -7.49 -11.46
C VAL A 83 10.81 -7.25 -11.33
N ASP A 84 11.28 -6.02 -11.10
CA ASP A 84 12.74 -5.71 -11.07
C ASP A 84 13.16 -4.65 -10.01
N GLY A 85 12.54 -4.62 -8.83
CA GLY A 85 13.16 -3.91 -7.68
C GLY A 85 12.95 -2.39 -7.55
N LEU A 86 11.96 -1.79 -8.22
CA LEU A 86 11.71 -0.33 -8.15
C LEU A 86 11.35 0.20 -6.73
N LEU A 87 11.01 -0.68 -5.78
CA LEU A 87 10.71 -0.32 -4.40
C LEU A 87 11.90 -0.44 -3.45
N MET A 88 13.13 -0.65 -3.93
CA MET A 88 14.33 -0.74 -3.08
C MET A 88 14.98 0.61 -2.73
N ALA A 89 14.47 1.75 -3.20
CA ALA A 89 15.12 3.04 -2.98
C ALA A 89 14.14 4.14 -2.56
N ALA A 90 13.82 4.19 -1.27
CA ALA A 90 13.54 5.43 -0.53
C ALA A 90 13.65 5.19 0.97
#